data_AF-A0A1S1P6F3-F1
#
_entry.id   AF-A0A1S1P6F3-F1
#
_cell.length_a   1.000
_cell.length_b   1.000
_cell.length_c   1.000
_cell.angle_alpha   90.00
_cell.angle_beta   90.00
_cell.angle_gamma   90.00
#
_symmetry.space_group_name_H-M   'P 1'
#
loop_
_entity.id
_entity.type
_entity.pdbx_description
1 polymer ?
#
loop_
_entity_poly.entity_id
_entity_poly.type
_entity_poly.pdbx_seq_one_letter_code
_entity_poly.pdbx_strand_id
1 'polypeptide(L)'
;MTRLSLRTLTASTPLTLLTVAALTALFATVAVKGFELTVFGALALYFVLWWTFLFAILPLGNAAEADPQRLVPGQDPGAPASPRLREKALLTTLLAAIAFFAALLIFPLARL
;
A
#
# COMPACT_ATOMS: atom_id res chain seq x y z
N MET A 1 -11.41 -17.30 9.71
CA MET A 1 -10.08 -17.90 9.45
C MET A 1 -9.05 -16.94 8.82
N THR A 2 -9.40 -15.70 8.46
CA THR A 2 -8.52 -14.74 7.73
C THR A 2 -7.53 -13.93 8.58
N ARG A 3 -7.71 -13.83 9.91
CA ARG A 3 -6.82 -13.00 10.78
C ARG A 3 -5.45 -13.63 11.06
N LEU A 4 -5.31 -14.94 10.90
CA LEU A 4 -4.06 -15.67 11.18
C LEU A 4 -3.00 -15.41 10.10
N SER A 5 -3.37 -15.33 8.81
CA SER A 5 -2.41 -15.17 7.71
C SER A 5 -1.83 -13.75 7.61
N LEU A 6 -2.63 -12.72 7.89
CA LEU A 6 -2.15 -11.33 7.92
C LEU A 6 -1.10 -11.15 9.02
N ARG A 7 -1.30 -11.70 10.22
CA ARG A 7 -0.32 -11.59 11.32
C ARG A 7 1.04 -12.20 10.97
N THR A 8 1.05 -13.30 10.21
CA THR A 8 2.30 -13.94 9.77
C THR A 8 3.06 -13.08 8.75
N LEU A 9 2.36 -12.47 7.79
CA LEU A 9 2.96 -11.57 6.79
C LEU A 9 3.45 -10.24 7.39
N THR A 10 2.78 -9.82 8.47
CA THR A 10 3.04 -8.57 9.20
C THR A 10 4.00 -8.78 10.37
N ALA A 11 4.51 -10.01 10.59
CA ALA A 11 5.34 -10.35 11.74
C ALA A 11 6.74 -9.70 11.67
N SER A 12 7.33 -9.61 10.47
CA SER A 12 8.65 -9.02 10.25
C SER A 12 8.60 -7.92 9.18
N THR A 13 9.22 -6.76 9.49
CA THR A 13 9.40 -5.65 8.55
C THR A 13 9.98 -6.08 7.20
N PRO A 14 11.04 -6.92 7.13
CA PRO A 14 11.59 -7.33 5.83
C PRO A 14 10.60 -8.14 4.99
N LEU A 15 9.80 -9.02 5.60
CA LEU A 15 8.87 -9.86 4.85
C LEU A 15 7.69 -9.07 4.30
N THR A 16 7.20 -8.07 5.04
CA THR A 16 6.19 -7.13 4.52
C THR A 16 6.73 -6.37 3.31
N LEU A 17 7.98 -5.88 3.37
CA LEU A 17 8.61 -5.18 2.25
C LEU A 17 8.80 -6.10 1.03
N LEU A 18 9.29 -7.33 1.25
CA LEU A 18 9.44 -8.32 0.18
C LEU A 18 8.11 -8.67 -0.47
N THR A 19 7.05 -8.82 0.32
CA THR A 19 5.71 -9.10 -0.18
C THR A 19 5.20 -7.96 -1.05
N VAL A 20 5.32 -6.71 -0.58
CA VAL A 20 4.91 -5.52 -1.33
C VAL A 20 5.72 -5.37 -2.61
N ALA A 21 7.04 -5.58 -2.55
CA ALA A 21 7.93 -5.50 -3.70
C ALA A 21 7.58 -6.58 -4.74
N ALA A 22 7.36 -7.83 -4.31
CA ALA A 22 6.99 -8.93 -5.19
C ALA A 22 5.63 -8.69 -5.87
N LEU A 23 4.62 -8.21 -5.13
CA LEU A 23 3.32 -7.87 -5.68
C LEU A 23 3.42 -6.72 -6.68
N THR A 24 4.19 -5.68 -6.35
CA THR A 24 4.43 -4.53 -7.24
C THR A 24 5.10 -4.97 -8.55
N ALA A 25 6.14 -5.81 -8.46
CA ALA A 25 6.81 -6.36 -9.64
C ALA A 25 5.87 -7.25 -10.47
N LEU A 26 5.04 -8.07 -9.82
CA LEU A 26 4.05 -8.89 -10.49
C LEU A 26 3.03 -8.03 -11.25
N PHE A 27 2.43 -7.02 -10.61
CA PHE A 27 1.44 -6.17 -11.26
C PHE A 27 2.03 -5.36 -12.42
N ALA A 28 3.24 -4.82 -12.25
CA ALA A 28 3.94 -4.12 -13.32
C ALA A 28 4.26 -5.05 -14.50
N THR A 29 4.73 -6.28 -14.26
CA THR A 29 5.05 -7.22 -15.34
C THR A 29 3.81 -7.71 -16.09
N VAL A 30 2.69 -7.92 -15.40
CA VAL A 30 1.40 -8.25 -16.03
C VAL A 30 0.94 -7.11 -16.94
N ALA A 31 1.06 -5.86 -16.49
CA ALA A 31 0.68 -4.70 -17.29
C ALA A 31 1.58 -4.49 -18.52
N VAL A 32 2.90 -4.62 -18.38
CA VAL A 32 3.85 -4.48 -19.50
C VAL A 32 3.58 -5.54 -20.58
N LYS A 33 3.34 -6.80 -20.17
CA LYS A 33 3.10 -7.90 -21.11
C LYS A 33 1.70 -7.91 -21.71
N GLY A 34 0.70 -7.43 -20.99
CA GLY A 34 -0.71 -7.47 -21.41
C GLY A 34 -1.21 -6.22 -22.14
N PHE A 35 -0.59 -5.06 -21.91
CA PHE A 35 -1.08 -3.76 -22.39
C PHE A 35 0.00 -2.96 -23.15
N GLU A 36 1.09 -3.60 -23.60
CA GLU A 36 2.21 -3.00 -24.37
C GLU A 36 2.81 -1.71 -23.78
N LEU A 37 2.68 -1.49 -22.48
CA LEU A 37 3.26 -0.32 -21.80
C LEU A 37 4.79 -0.43 -21.72
N THR A 38 5.48 0.71 -21.84
CA THR A 38 6.89 0.79 -21.49
C THR A 38 7.10 0.46 -20.01
N VAL A 39 8.20 -0.21 -19.68
CA VAL A 39 8.53 -0.58 -18.28
C VAL A 39 8.56 0.66 -17.38
N PHE A 40 9.14 1.75 -17.87
CA PHE A 40 9.19 3.01 -17.13
C PHE A 40 7.80 3.61 -16.91
N GLY A 41 6.96 3.69 -17.96
CA GLY A 41 5.61 4.23 -17.85
C GLY A 41 4.73 3.44 -16.89
N ALA A 42 4.79 2.11 -16.96
CA ALA A 42 4.06 1.22 -16.06
C ALA A 42 4.48 1.43 -14.59
N LEU A 43 5.78 1.51 -14.32
CA LEU A 43 6.30 1.76 -12.98
C LEU A 43 5.94 3.17 -12.47
N ALA A 44 6.07 4.20 -13.31
CA ALA A 44 5.75 5.57 -12.95
C ALA A 44 4.28 5.74 -12.59
N LEU A 45 3.37 5.23 -13.44
CA LEU A 45 1.93 5.28 -13.19
C LEU A 45 1.56 4.52 -11.91
N TYR A 46 2.06 3.29 -11.76
CA TYR A 46 1.80 2.51 -10.55
C TYR A 46 2.36 3.18 -9.30
N PHE A 47 3.56 3.77 -9.36
CA PHE A 47 4.15 4.49 -8.25
C PHE A 47 3.32 5.69 -7.82
N VAL A 48 2.84 6.51 -8.77
CA VAL A 48 1.98 7.67 -8.47
C VAL A 48 0.67 7.21 -7.81
N LEU A 49 0.01 6.20 -8.38
CA LEU A 49 -1.21 5.63 -7.79
C LEU A 49 -0.95 5.09 -6.38
N TRP A 50 0.10 4.29 -6.21
CA TRP A 50 0.48 3.75 -4.92
C TRP A 50 0.73 4.83 -3.87
N TRP A 51 1.45 5.89 -4.26
CA TRP A 51 1.71 7.04 -3.38
C TRP A 51 0.41 7.76 -2.98
N THR A 52 -0.47 8.03 -3.94
CA THR A 52 -1.78 8.65 -3.65
C THR A 52 -2.62 7.80 -2.70
N PHE A 53 -2.69 6.49 -2.92
CA PHE A 53 -3.45 5.58 -2.05
C PHE A 53 -2.82 5.46 -0.66
N LEU A 54 -1.49 5.55 -0.53
CA LEU A 54 -0.83 5.52 0.77
C LEU A 54 -1.36 6.64 1.66
N PHE A 55 -1.37 7.88 1.16
CA PHE A 55 -1.89 9.02 1.92
C PHE A 55 -3.40 8.94 2.18
N ALA A 56 -4.16 8.37 1.24
CA ALA A 56 -5.59 8.17 1.45
C ALA A 56 -5.89 7.15 2.56
N ILE A 57 -5.05 6.11 2.72
CA ILE A 57 -5.28 5.01 3.67
C ILE A 57 -4.64 5.28 5.04
N LEU A 58 -3.56 6.06 5.10
CA LEU A 58 -2.87 6.41 6.33
C LEU A 58 -3.76 6.94 7.48
N PRO A 59 -4.78 7.81 7.27
CA PRO A 59 -5.61 8.31 8.36
C PRO A 59 -6.62 7.28 8.88
N LEU A 60 -6.88 6.20 8.14
CA LEU A 60 -7.94 5.26 8.48
C LEU A 60 -7.58 4.39 9.68
N GLY A 61 -8.52 4.26 10.62
CA GLY A 61 -8.41 3.37 11.78
C GLY A 61 -7.39 3.83 12.83
N ASN A 62 -7.01 5.10 12.81
CA ASN A 62 -6.17 5.69 13.85
C ASN A 62 -7.01 6.01 15.09
N ALA A 63 -6.52 5.61 16.25
CA ALA A 63 -7.06 6.00 17.54
C ALA A 63 -5.92 6.56 18.40
N ALA A 64 -6.17 7.70 19.04
CA ALA A 64 -5.22 8.31 19.97
C ALA A 64 -5.02 7.41 21.20
N GLU A 65 -3.87 7.53 21.85
CA GLU A 65 -3.60 6.87 23.12
C GLU A 65 -4.46 7.53 24.22
N ALA A 66 -5.35 6.75 24.82
CA ALA A 66 -6.29 7.24 25.85
C ALA A 66 -5.75 7.08 27.28
N ASP A 67 -4.68 6.29 27.45
CA ASP A 67 -4.05 6.04 28.74
C ASP A 67 -2.94 7.06 29.01
N PRO A 68 -3.11 7.97 29.99
CA PRO A 68 -2.09 8.97 30.33
C PRO A 68 -0.75 8.37 30.77
N GLN A 69 -0.74 7.13 31.27
CA GLN A 69 0.48 6.45 31.69
C GLN A 69 1.35 5.98 30.51
N ARG A 70 0.76 5.85 29.31
CA ARG A 70 1.46 5.43 28.09
C ARG A 70 1.95 6.60 27.23
N LEU A 71 1.53 7.82 27.56
CA LEU A 71 2.00 9.03 26.88
C LEU A 71 3.47 9.30 27.25
N VAL A 72 4.31 9.43 26.23
CA VAL A 72 5.72 9.83 26.40
C VAL A 72 5.77 11.36 26.46
N PRO A 73 6.58 11.97 27.35
CA PRO A 73 6.70 13.42 27.40
C PRO A 73 7.08 14.02 26.03
N GLY A 74 6.31 15.02 25.58
CA GLY A 74 6.47 15.63 24.25
C GLY A 74 5.75 14.92 23.10
N GLN A 75 5.01 13.82 23.36
CA GLN A 75 4.10 13.23 22.38
C GLN A 75 2.92 14.16 22.08
N ASP A 76 2.54 14.21 20.81
CA ASP A 76 1.29 14.85 20.40
C ASP A 76 0.11 14.01 20.93
N PRO A 77 -0.84 14.59 21.69
CA PRO A 77 -2.04 13.89 22.15
C PRO A 77 -2.86 13.25 21.02
N GLY A 78 -2.73 13.73 19.78
CA GLY A 78 -3.38 13.16 18.60
C GLY A 78 -2.64 12.00 17.94
N ALA A 79 -1.44 11.65 18.42
CA ALA A 79 -0.63 10.59 17.81
C ALA A 79 -1.32 9.22 17.93
N PRO A 80 -1.40 8.43 16.83
CA PRO A 80 -2.03 7.10 16.88
C PRO A 80 -1.28 6.14 17.81
N ALA A 81 -1.97 5.54 18.78
CA ALA A 81 -1.41 4.56 19.71
C ALA A 81 -0.81 3.34 18.99
N SER A 82 -1.45 2.91 17.89
CA SER A 82 -0.96 1.83 17.03
C SER A 82 -1.09 2.22 15.55
N PRO A 83 -0.02 2.69 14.90
CA PRO A 83 -0.07 3.16 13.52
C PRO A 83 -0.39 2.07 12.46
N ARG A 84 -0.17 0.80 12.81
CA ARG A 84 -0.42 -0.40 11.95
C ARG A 84 0.13 -0.27 10.52
N LEU A 85 1.31 0.36 10.36
CA LEU A 85 1.89 0.73 9.06
C LEU A 85 2.01 -0.43 8.08
N ARG A 86 2.39 -1.62 8.57
CA ARG A 86 2.57 -2.82 7.74
C ARG A 86 1.24 -3.28 7.11
N GLU A 87 0.14 -3.22 7.86
CA GLU A 87 -1.19 -3.56 7.33
C GLU A 87 -1.64 -2.54 6.29
N LYS A 88 -1.40 -1.25 6.55
CA LYS A 88 -1.71 -0.16 5.63
C LYS A 88 -0.91 -0.24 4.34
N ALA A 89 0.36 -0.65 4.40
CA ALA A 89 1.19 -0.86 3.21
C ALA A 89 0.65 -1.99 2.32
N LEU A 90 0.15 -3.08 2.91
CA LEU A 90 -0.49 -4.17 2.17
C LEU A 90 -1.80 -3.71 1.53
N LEU A 91 -2.66 -3.00 2.28
CA LEU A 91 -3.91 -2.44 1.75
C LEU A 91 -3.65 -1.44 0.61
N THR A 92 -2.64 -0.59 0.76
CA THR A 92 -2.23 0.39 -0.26
C THR A 92 -1.82 -0.31 -1.54
N THR A 93 -0.96 -1.33 -1.44
CA THR A 93 -0.51 -2.12 -2.59
C THR A 93 -1.68 -2.76 -3.33
N LEU A 94 -2.65 -3.33 -2.61
CA LEU A 94 -3.81 -3.96 -3.23
C LEU A 94 -4.75 -2.95 -3.91
N LEU A 95 -5.08 -1.86 -3.21
CA LEU A 95 -5.99 -0.85 -3.75
C LEU A 95 -5.38 -0.08 -4.93
N ALA A 96 -4.08 0.23 -4.85
CA ALA A 96 -3.34 0.85 -5.95
C ALA A 96 -3.30 -0.07 -7.18
N ALA A 97 -3.12 -1.38 -6.99
CA ALA A 97 -3.17 -2.35 -8.09
C ALA A 97 -4.54 -2.40 -8.77
N ILE A 98 -5.63 -2.41 -7.99
CA ILE A 98 -6.99 -2.35 -8.53
C ILE A 98 -7.18 -1.07 -9.36
N ALA A 99 -6.78 0.09 -8.81
CA ALA A 99 -6.88 1.37 -9.52
C ALA A 99 -6.03 1.39 -10.79
N PHE A 100 -4.84 0.79 -10.76
CA PHE A 100 -3.94 0.68 -11.90
C PHE A 100 -4.56 -0.15 -13.02
N PHE A 101 -5.04 -1.37 -12.73
CA PHE A 101 -5.72 -2.19 -13.74
C PHE A 101 -7.00 -1.53 -14.26
N ALA A 102 -7.78 -0.88 -13.38
CA ALA A 102 -8.94 -0.11 -13.81
C ALA A 102 -8.56 1.02 -14.78
N ALA A 103 -7.48 1.76 -14.49
CA ALA A 103 -6.99 2.80 -15.38
C ALA A 103 -6.56 2.25 -16.74
N LEU A 104 -5.88 1.10 -16.79
CA LEU A 104 -5.49 0.45 -18.06
C LEU A 104 -6.67 -0.08 -18.87
N LEU A 105 -7.75 -0.50 -18.21
CA LEU A 105 -8.96 -1.01 -18.86
C LEU A 105 -9.86 0.13 -19.36
N ILE A 106 -9.99 1.21 -18.59
CA ILE A 106 -10.88 2.34 -18.90
C ILE A 106 -10.22 3.28 -19.90
N PHE A 107 -8.95 3.61 -19.67
CA PHE A 107 -8.19 4.48 -20.55
C PHE A 107 -7.32 3.60 -21.44
N PRO A 108 -7.51 3.61 -22.77
CA PRO A 108 -6.60 2.95 -23.70
C PRO A 108 -5.25 3.69 -23.75
N LEU A 109 -4.51 3.60 -22.65
CA LEU A 109 -3.14 4.08 -22.47
C LEU A 109 -2.15 3.19 -23.23
N ALA A 110 -2.59 1.98 -23.59
CA ALA A 110 -1.85 0.91 -24.26
C ALA A 110 -1.41 1.21 -25.72
N ARG A 111 -1.52 2.46 -26.19
CA ARG A 111 -1.26 2.83 -27.60
C ARG A 111 -0.56 4.19 -27.79
N LEU A 112 0.06 4.73 -26.75
CA LEU A 112 0.88 5.95 -26.82
C LEU A 112 2.38 5.63 -26.88
#